data_AF-A0A369S7N7-F1
#
_entry.id   AF-A0A369S7N7-F1
#
_cell.length_a   1.000
_cell.length_b   1.000
_cell.length_c   1.000
_cell.angle_alpha   90.00
_cell.angle_beta   90.00
_cell.angle_gamma   90.00
#
_symmetry.space_group_name_H-M   'P 1'
#
loop_
_entity.id
_entity.type
_entity.pdbx_description
1 polymer ?
#
loop_
_entity_poly.entity_id
_entity_poly.type
_entity_poly.pdbx_seq_one_letter_code
_entity_poly.pdbx_strand_id
1 'polypeptide(L)'
;MATTSDEDFKRQGNMYFHNKQFPQAIECYTNAIKKNASVPTYYNNRALCYLKLKKYDNVASDSRRAIEIDASCVKGYYFLGQALYEQGKYDEAVNALKKAFQLARQQKFNVGDDITNILRMAKRKRWNELEQKRIRAQSDLYAYLKKLMFDDKERKIKNCKSDDSAAVADVNMMYDSYSDQLENIFRKVDEKHQKREVPDYLCGKISFDLMKDPVITPSGITYDRKDIEEHLLRVGHFDPVTRSELVPSQLISNLSMKDVLEAFITENPWVEGSDW
;
A
#
# COMPACT_ATOMS: atom_id res chain seq x y z
N MET A 1 23.92 47.36 9.72
CA MET A 1 23.53 46.01 10.18
C MET A 1 23.18 45.20 8.96
N ALA A 2 23.97 44.18 8.62
CA ALA A 2 23.68 43.33 7.46
C ALA A 2 22.31 42.65 7.69
N THR A 3 21.34 42.92 6.83
CA THR A 3 20.05 42.24 6.87
C THR A 3 20.28 40.79 6.46
N THR A 4 20.24 39.87 7.42
CA THR A 4 20.33 38.43 7.18
C THR A 4 19.31 38.02 6.11
N SER A 5 19.80 37.43 5.01
CA SER A 5 18.94 36.98 3.91
C SER A 5 18.20 35.69 4.28
N ASP A 6 17.14 35.35 3.56
CA ASP A 6 16.44 34.07 3.68
C ASP A 6 17.39 32.88 3.42
N GLU A 7 18.31 33.04 2.47
CA GLU A 7 19.37 32.08 2.15
C GLU A 7 20.38 31.86 3.29
N ASP A 8 20.68 32.90 4.07
CA ASP A 8 21.54 32.78 5.26
C ASP A 8 20.82 32.02 6.37
N PHE A 9 19.53 32.30 6.57
CA PHE A 9 18.70 31.52 7.52
C PHE A 9 18.58 30.05 7.09
N LYS A 10 18.46 29.75 5.80
CA LYS A 10 18.52 28.36 5.30
C LYS A 10 19.86 27.72 5.64
N ARG A 11 20.99 28.40 5.39
CA ARG A 11 22.33 27.87 5.69
C ARG A 11 22.52 27.59 7.18
N GLN A 12 22.09 28.51 8.05
CA GLN A 12 22.10 28.29 9.51
C GLN A 12 21.20 27.11 9.92
N GLY A 13 19.99 27.02 9.35
CA GLY A 13 19.08 25.89 9.59
C GLY A 13 19.70 24.55 9.19
N ASN A 14 20.41 24.49 8.06
CA ASN A 14 21.13 23.29 7.63
C ASN A 14 22.23 22.91 8.63
N MET A 15 22.99 23.88 9.15
CA MET A 15 24.02 23.62 10.17
C MET A 15 23.41 23.03 11.45
N TYR A 16 22.34 23.65 11.98
CA TYR A 16 21.63 23.13 13.14
C TYR A 16 21.06 21.74 12.89
N PHE A 17 20.53 21.48 11.68
CA PHE A 17 20.03 20.17 11.31
C PHE A 17 21.13 19.10 11.32
N HIS A 18 22.32 19.40 10.76
CA HIS A 18 23.47 18.49 10.80
C HIS A 18 23.94 18.20 12.23
N ASN A 19 23.85 19.20 13.11
CA ASN A 19 24.15 19.06 14.54
C ASN A 19 23.02 18.37 15.34
N LYS A 20 21.97 17.86 14.68
CA LYS A 20 20.78 17.25 15.30
C LYS A 20 20.00 18.20 16.24
N GLN A 21 20.21 19.50 16.11
CA GLN A 21 19.52 20.56 16.85
C GLN A 21 18.24 20.97 16.10
N PHE A 22 17.27 20.04 16.04
CA PHE A 22 16.06 20.21 15.24
C PHE A 22 15.19 21.41 15.63
N PRO A 23 14.97 21.74 16.92
CA PRO A 23 14.18 22.92 17.30
C PRO A 23 14.78 24.24 16.79
N GLN A 24 16.10 24.40 16.90
CA GLN A 24 16.83 25.57 16.41
C GLN A 24 16.77 25.66 14.88
N ALA A 25 16.93 24.52 14.19
CA ALA A 25 16.78 24.46 12.74
C ALA A 25 15.38 24.90 12.28
N ILE A 26 14.33 24.49 13.00
CA ILE A 26 12.94 24.89 12.73
C ILE A 26 12.78 26.41 12.84
N GLU A 27 13.38 27.04 13.84
CA GLU A 27 13.33 28.49 14.02
C GLU A 27 14.02 29.21 12.86
N CYS A 28 15.22 28.76 12.46
CA CYS A 28 15.94 29.28 11.29
C CYS A 28 15.10 29.16 10.01
N TYR A 29 14.54 27.99 9.70
CA TYR A 29 13.70 27.82 8.52
C TYR A 29 12.40 28.64 8.60
N THR A 30 11.84 28.82 9.79
CA THR A 30 10.66 29.68 9.99
C THR A 30 11.00 31.15 9.71
N ASN A 31 12.19 31.60 10.11
CA ASN A 31 12.66 32.95 9.77
C ASN A 31 12.95 33.10 8.26
N ALA A 32 13.46 32.06 7.60
CA ALA A 32 13.59 32.04 6.14
C ALA A 32 12.22 32.16 5.43
N ILE A 33 11.22 31.41 5.89
CA ILE A 33 9.84 31.47 5.36
C ILE A 33 9.21 32.85 5.56
N LYS A 34 9.42 33.49 6.72
CA LYS A 34 8.93 34.86 6.98
C LYS A 34 9.54 35.89 6.02
N LYS A 35 10.77 35.67 5.58
CA LYS A 35 11.46 36.54 4.61
C LYS A 35 11.01 36.25 3.18
N ASN A 36 10.88 34.98 2.83
CA ASN A 36 10.45 34.54 1.50
C ASN A 36 9.60 33.27 1.59
N ALA A 37 8.30 33.42 1.41
CA ALA A 37 7.32 32.36 1.56
C ALA A 37 7.12 31.51 0.27
N SER A 38 7.73 31.89 -0.86
CA SER A 38 7.53 31.23 -2.16
C SER A 38 8.57 30.15 -2.48
N VAL A 39 9.43 29.80 -1.52
CA VAL A 39 10.49 28.80 -1.72
C VAL A 39 10.06 27.47 -1.08
N PRO A 40 9.76 26.42 -1.88
CA PRO A 40 9.26 25.14 -1.36
C PRO A 40 10.31 24.40 -0.51
N THR A 41 11.60 24.64 -0.77
CA THR A 41 12.71 24.03 -0.02
C THR A 41 12.68 24.35 1.47
N TYR A 42 12.26 25.56 1.86
CA TYR A 42 12.21 25.93 3.28
C TYR A 42 11.18 25.12 4.05
N TYR A 43 10.00 24.93 3.45
CA TYR A 43 8.95 24.08 4.02
C TYR A 43 9.39 22.62 4.08
N ASN A 44 10.02 22.08 3.03
CA ASN A 44 10.53 20.71 3.04
C ASN A 44 11.60 20.48 4.13
N ASN A 45 12.52 21.43 4.30
CA ASN A 45 13.58 21.32 5.30
C ASN A 45 12.99 21.41 6.73
N ARG A 46 12.01 22.29 6.95
CA ARG A 46 11.30 22.37 8.22
C ARG A 46 10.44 21.14 8.49
N ALA A 47 9.76 20.60 7.47
CA ALA A 47 9.04 19.35 7.53
C ALA A 47 9.96 18.18 7.92
N LEU A 48 11.17 18.13 7.36
CA LEU A 48 12.16 17.10 7.73
C LEU A 48 12.57 17.21 9.21
N CYS A 49 12.74 18.42 9.75
CA CYS A 49 12.95 18.60 11.19
C CYS A 49 11.77 18.10 12.02
N TYR A 50 10.54 18.45 11.62
CA TYR A 50 9.33 18.00 12.30
C TYR A 50 9.18 16.47 12.25
N LEU A 51 9.58 15.84 11.15
CA LEU A 51 9.58 14.39 11.00
C LEU A 51 10.54 13.73 11.99
N LYS A 52 11.75 14.27 12.17
CA LYS A 52 12.71 13.78 13.20
C LYS A 52 12.18 13.94 14.62
N LEU A 53 11.31 14.93 14.85
CA LEU A 53 10.61 15.15 16.12
C LEU A 53 9.27 14.40 16.23
N LYS A 54 8.89 13.58 15.23
CA LYS A 54 7.60 12.87 15.16
C LYS A 54 6.36 13.78 15.24
N LYS A 55 6.48 15.04 14.79
CA LYS A 55 5.38 16.01 14.76
C LYS A 55 4.65 15.94 13.41
N TYR A 56 3.96 14.83 13.16
CA TYR A 56 3.41 14.50 11.83
C TYR A 56 2.39 15.50 11.29
N ASP A 57 1.60 16.14 12.15
CA ASP A 57 0.65 17.19 11.73
C ASP A 57 1.36 18.39 11.09
N ASN A 58 2.48 18.82 11.69
CA ASN A 58 3.32 19.88 11.15
C ASN A 58 4.00 19.46 9.85
N VAL A 59 4.47 18.21 9.75
CA VAL A 59 5.04 17.66 8.51
C VAL A 59 4.02 17.72 7.38
N ALA A 60 2.78 17.27 7.63
CA ALA A 60 1.72 17.27 6.63
C ALA A 60 1.34 18.70 6.21
N SER A 61 1.28 19.66 7.14
CA SER A 61 1.01 21.07 6.85
C SER A 61 2.10 21.69 5.96
N ASP A 62 3.37 21.55 6.35
CA ASP A 62 4.49 22.10 5.59
C ASP A 62 4.64 21.43 4.21
N SER A 63 4.40 20.12 4.14
CA SER A 63 4.45 19.38 2.88
C SER A 63 3.35 19.82 1.91
N ARG A 64 2.12 20.07 2.42
CA ARG A 64 1.03 20.64 1.60
C ARG A 64 1.38 22.02 1.08
N ARG A 65 1.96 22.89 1.92
CA ARG A 65 2.45 24.21 1.48
C ARG A 65 3.54 24.10 0.42
N ALA A 66 4.49 23.18 0.57
CA ALA A 66 5.52 22.94 -0.44
C ALA A 66 4.91 22.50 -1.79
N ILE A 67 3.87 21.66 -1.75
CA ILE A 67 3.15 21.18 -2.95
C ILE A 67 2.31 22.29 -3.60
N GLU A 68 1.69 23.17 -2.81
CA GLU A 68 0.94 24.33 -3.32
C GLU A 68 1.85 25.30 -4.07
N ILE A 69 3.08 25.47 -3.59
CA ILE A 69 4.09 26.33 -4.23
C ILE A 69 4.68 25.64 -5.47
N ASP A 70 5.02 24.36 -5.37
CA ASP A 70 5.58 23.55 -6.45
C ASP A 70 4.91 22.17 -6.49
N ALA A 71 3.97 22.03 -7.44
CA ALA A 71 3.25 20.78 -7.66
C ALA A 71 4.13 19.66 -8.25
N SER A 72 5.38 19.95 -8.64
CA SER A 72 6.36 18.96 -9.09
C SER A 72 7.31 18.53 -7.96
N CYS A 73 7.13 19.02 -6.74
CA CYS A 73 8.01 18.76 -5.61
C CYS A 73 7.92 17.31 -5.10
N VAL A 74 8.86 16.45 -5.52
CA VAL A 74 8.95 15.03 -5.11
C VAL A 74 9.03 14.88 -3.59
N LYS A 75 9.89 15.67 -2.93
CA LYS A 75 10.08 15.62 -1.46
C LYS A 75 8.82 16.02 -0.69
N GLY A 76 8.04 16.98 -1.20
CA GLY A 76 6.79 17.40 -0.59
C GLY A 76 5.77 16.25 -0.58
N TYR A 77 5.58 15.56 -1.70
CA TYR A 77 4.70 14.39 -1.75
C TYR A 77 5.20 13.22 -0.91
N TYR A 78 6.53 12.99 -0.88
CA TYR A 78 7.13 11.95 -0.05
C TYR A 78 6.89 12.19 1.45
N PHE A 79 7.20 13.38 1.96
CA PHE A 79 7.01 13.71 3.37
C PHE A 79 5.54 13.76 3.77
N LEU A 80 4.66 14.23 2.87
CA LEU A 80 3.21 14.16 3.07
C LEU A 80 2.76 12.71 3.22
N GLY A 81 3.19 11.83 2.31
CA GLY A 81 2.87 10.41 2.34
C GLY A 81 3.36 9.71 3.62
N GLN A 82 4.58 10.01 4.04
CA GLN A 82 5.14 9.49 5.28
C GLN A 82 4.38 10.00 6.52
N ALA A 83 4.04 11.28 6.57
CA ALA A 83 3.26 11.84 7.68
C ALA A 83 1.86 11.23 7.78
N LEU A 84 1.18 11.06 6.65
CA LEU A 84 -0.15 10.45 6.58
C LEU A 84 -0.12 8.98 6.99
N TYR A 85 0.93 8.25 6.59
CA TYR A 85 1.16 6.86 7.02
C TYR A 85 1.25 6.75 8.55
N GLU A 86 2.04 7.61 9.18
CA GLU A 86 2.21 7.63 10.64
C GLU A 86 0.95 8.10 11.39
N GLN A 87 0.10 8.91 10.73
CA GLN A 87 -1.21 9.30 11.23
C GLN A 87 -2.30 8.22 11.05
N GLY A 88 -1.99 7.09 10.40
CA GLY A 88 -2.97 6.04 10.08
C GLY A 88 -3.89 6.35 8.89
N LYS A 89 -3.64 7.44 8.16
CA LYS A 89 -4.43 7.83 6.96
C LYS A 89 -3.88 7.14 5.72
N TYR A 90 -4.00 5.81 5.68
CA TYR A 90 -3.30 5.00 4.68
C TYR A 90 -3.77 5.21 3.24
N ASP A 91 -5.06 5.51 2.99
CA ASP A 91 -5.57 5.84 1.66
C ASP A 91 -4.88 7.09 1.07
N GLU A 92 -4.86 8.18 1.84
CA GLU A 92 -4.21 9.42 1.44
C GLU A 92 -2.69 9.25 1.30
N ALA A 93 -2.07 8.48 2.21
CA ALA A 93 -0.64 8.17 2.17
C ALA A 93 -0.24 7.47 0.87
N VAL A 94 -0.99 6.44 0.46
CA VAL A 94 -0.72 5.70 -0.79
C VAL A 94 -0.82 6.63 -2.00
N ASN A 95 -1.82 7.52 -2.04
CA ASN A 95 -1.98 8.46 -3.16
C ASN A 95 -0.82 9.46 -3.24
N ALA A 96 -0.41 10.04 -2.10
CA ALA A 96 0.74 10.95 -2.05
C ALA A 96 2.04 10.26 -2.46
N LEU A 97 2.30 9.05 -1.96
CA LEU A 97 3.51 8.27 -2.29
C LEU A 97 3.54 7.81 -3.75
N LYS A 98 2.39 7.41 -4.32
CA LYS A 98 2.27 7.10 -5.76
C LYS A 98 2.65 8.31 -6.61
N LYS A 99 2.17 9.50 -6.24
CA LYS A 99 2.49 10.73 -6.95
C LYS A 99 3.97 11.12 -6.80
N ALA A 100 4.55 10.94 -5.60
CA ALA A 100 5.99 11.11 -5.39
C ALA A 100 6.82 10.17 -6.29
N PHE A 101 6.44 8.90 -6.39
CA PHE A 101 7.11 7.91 -7.23
C PHE A 101 7.04 8.27 -8.72
N GLN A 102 5.86 8.69 -9.21
CA GLN A 102 5.67 9.11 -10.60
C GLN A 102 6.55 10.33 -10.94
N LEU A 103 6.54 11.36 -10.08
CA LEU A 103 7.36 12.56 -10.28
C LEU A 103 8.85 12.25 -10.20
N ALA A 104 9.27 11.39 -9.27
CA ALA A 104 10.67 10.96 -9.17
C ALA A 104 11.15 10.30 -10.47
N ARG A 105 10.34 9.42 -11.05
CA ARG A 105 10.62 8.77 -12.34
C ARG A 105 10.69 9.78 -13.49
N GLN A 106 9.76 10.74 -13.54
CA GLN A 106 9.74 11.78 -14.58
C GLN A 106 10.98 12.70 -14.52
N GLN A 107 11.40 13.07 -13.30
CA GLN A 107 12.54 13.96 -13.08
C GLN A 107 13.89 13.22 -13.05
N LYS A 108 13.89 11.89 -13.25
CA LYS A 108 15.07 11.01 -13.03
C LYS A 108 15.71 11.24 -11.66
N PHE A 109 14.89 11.59 -10.67
CA PHE A 109 15.32 11.90 -9.33
C PHE A 109 15.55 10.58 -8.58
N ASN A 110 16.79 10.31 -8.19
CA ASN A 110 17.15 9.07 -7.51
C ASN A 110 16.76 9.16 -6.02
N VAL A 111 15.60 8.63 -5.65
CA VAL A 111 15.13 8.55 -4.26
C VAL A 111 15.50 7.20 -3.61
N GLY A 112 16.31 6.38 -4.27
CA GLY A 112 16.55 5.01 -3.84
C GLY A 112 15.25 4.22 -3.66
N ASP A 113 15.31 3.20 -2.80
CA ASP A 113 14.16 2.35 -2.50
C ASP A 113 13.22 2.97 -1.45
N ASP A 114 13.54 4.13 -0.88
CA ASP A 114 12.81 4.73 0.26
C ASP A 114 11.32 4.99 -0.04
N ILE A 115 10.99 5.57 -1.20
CA ILE A 115 9.58 5.79 -1.60
C ILE A 115 8.87 4.45 -1.75
N THR A 116 9.52 3.47 -2.37
CA THR A 116 8.90 2.17 -2.67
C THR A 116 8.65 1.36 -1.40
N ASN A 117 9.54 1.47 -0.41
CA ASN A 117 9.43 0.81 0.88
C ASN A 117 8.25 1.35 1.68
N ILE A 118 8.15 2.68 1.82
CA ILE A 118 7.01 3.29 2.52
C ILE A 118 5.70 3.04 1.76
N LEU A 119 5.72 3.09 0.43
CA LEU A 119 4.54 2.80 -0.38
C LEU A 119 4.04 1.36 -0.16
N ARG A 120 4.94 0.37 -0.11
CA ARG A 120 4.61 -1.02 0.23
C ARG A 120 3.99 -1.14 1.62
N MET A 121 4.63 -0.55 2.62
CA MET A 121 4.13 -0.54 4.00
C MET A 121 2.74 0.11 4.11
N ALA A 122 2.53 1.24 3.43
CA ALA A 122 1.25 1.95 3.41
C ALA A 122 0.15 1.14 2.73
N LYS A 123 0.44 0.49 1.59
CA LYS A 123 -0.51 -0.41 0.90
C LYS A 123 -0.89 -1.60 1.78
N ARG A 124 0.09 -2.23 2.44
CA ARG A 124 -0.15 -3.34 3.37
C ARG A 124 -1.05 -2.93 4.53
N LYS A 125 -0.76 -1.80 5.17
CA LYS A 125 -1.56 -1.27 6.29
C LYS A 125 -2.98 -0.92 5.86
N ARG A 126 -3.14 -0.23 4.73
CA ARG A 126 -4.43 0.06 4.10
C ARG A 126 -5.26 -1.21 3.89
N TRP A 127 -4.66 -2.23 3.30
CA TRP A 127 -5.34 -3.49 3.05
C TRP A 127 -5.75 -4.19 4.34
N ASN A 128 -4.85 -4.25 5.35
CA ASN A 128 -5.16 -4.83 6.65
C ASN A 128 -6.37 -4.14 7.33
N GLU A 129 -6.48 -2.81 7.24
CA GLU A 129 -7.62 -2.09 7.80
C GLU A 129 -8.94 -2.41 7.06
N LEU A 130 -8.90 -2.44 5.73
CA LEU A 130 -10.06 -2.80 4.93
C LEU A 130 -10.50 -4.24 5.22
N GLU A 131 -9.55 -5.16 5.35
CA GLU A 131 -9.82 -6.56 5.68
C GLU A 131 -10.38 -6.71 7.09
N GLN A 132 -9.82 -6.01 8.08
CA GLN A 132 -10.38 -6.02 9.44
C GLN A 132 -11.81 -5.48 9.48
N LYS A 133 -12.11 -4.40 8.75
CA LYS A 133 -13.48 -3.87 8.63
C LYS A 133 -14.41 -4.89 7.99
N ARG A 134 -13.96 -5.58 6.94
CA ARG A 134 -14.71 -6.65 6.27
C ARG A 134 -15.02 -7.82 7.20
N ILE A 135 -14.00 -8.33 7.91
CA ILE A 135 -14.16 -9.45 8.86
C ILE A 135 -15.11 -9.07 10.00
N ARG A 136 -15.00 -7.85 10.54
CA ARG A 136 -15.93 -7.34 11.56
C ARG A 136 -17.36 -7.32 11.04
N ALA A 137 -17.59 -6.71 9.87
CA ALA A 137 -18.91 -6.67 9.26
C ALA A 137 -19.49 -8.08 9.00
N GLN A 138 -18.66 -9.02 8.55
CA GLN A 138 -19.05 -10.42 8.34
C GLN A 138 -19.41 -11.10 9.66
N SER A 139 -18.61 -10.91 10.71
CA SER A 139 -18.87 -11.44 12.05
C SER A 139 -20.15 -10.86 12.66
N ASP A 140 -20.37 -9.56 12.52
CA ASP A 140 -21.56 -8.87 13.01
C ASP A 140 -22.83 -9.37 12.30
N LEU A 141 -22.77 -9.52 10.97
CA LEU A 141 -23.86 -10.08 10.17
C LEU A 141 -24.17 -11.52 10.58
N TYR A 142 -23.15 -12.35 10.77
CA TYR A 142 -23.31 -13.73 11.20
C TYR A 142 -23.99 -13.82 12.57
N ALA A 143 -23.54 -13.02 13.54
CA ALA A 143 -24.16 -12.96 14.87
C ALA A 143 -25.61 -12.49 14.81
N TYR A 144 -25.90 -11.48 13.98
CA TYR A 144 -27.25 -10.98 13.75
C TYR A 144 -28.18 -12.05 13.16
N LEU A 145 -27.73 -12.77 12.12
CA LEU A 145 -28.51 -13.83 11.48
C LEU A 145 -28.74 -15.00 12.45
N LYS A 146 -27.72 -15.43 13.20
CA LYS A 146 -27.89 -16.46 14.23
C LYS A 146 -28.93 -16.06 15.29
N LYS A 147 -28.92 -14.81 15.73
CA LYS A 147 -29.92 -14.30 16.67
C LYS A 147 -31.32 -14.33 16.08
N LEU A 148 -31.51 -13.85 14.84
CA LEU A 148 -32.81 -13.89 14.17
C LEU A 148 -33.34 -15.32 14.04
N MET A 149 -32.47 -16.27 13.68
CA MET A 149 -32.83 -17.68 13.57
C MET A 149 -33.23 -18.28 14.92
N PHE A 150 -32.50 -17.94 15.98
CA PHE A 150 -32.83 -18.37 17.35
C PHE A 150 -34.18 -17.82 17.81
N ASP A 151 -34.42 -16.52 17.62
CA ASP A 151 -35.68 -15.86 18.00
C ASP A 151 -36.87 -16.40 17.18
N ASP A 152 -36.66 -16.73 15.90
CA ASP A 152 -37.67 -17.37 15.05
C ASP A 152 -37.93 -18.83 15.46
N LYS A 153 -36.88 -19.59 15.81
CA LYS A 153 -36.97 -20.96 16.36
C LYS A 153 -37.79 -20.96 17.65
N GLU A 154 -37.49 -20.09 18.60
CA GLU A 154 -38.25 -19.98 19.85
C GLU A 154 -39.71 -19.61 19.62
N ARG A 155 -39.99 -18.68 18.69
CA ARG A 155 -41.38 -18.30 18.36
C ARG A 155 -42.15 -19.47 17.76
N LYS A 156 -41.54 -20.26 16.87
CA LYS A 156 -42.20 -21.45 16.31
C LYS A 156 -42.42 -22.54 17.36
N ILE A 157 -41.44 -22.78 18.24
CA ILE A 157 -41.58 -23.74 19.35
C ILE A 157 -42.72 -23.33 20.29
N LYS A 158 -42.82 -22.03 20.64
CA LYS A 158 -43.93 -21.51 21.48
C LYS A 158 -45.30 -21.66 20.82
N ASN A 159 -45.36 -21.63 19.49
CA ASN A 159 -46.61 -21.82 18.74
C ASN A 159 -47.02 -23.31 18.61
N CYS A 160 -46.09 -24.25 18.82
CA CYS A 160 -46.42 -25.67 18.94
C CYS A 160 -47.17 -25.90 20.27
N LYS A 161 -48.26 -26.67 20.25
CA LYS A 161 -48.99 -27.03 21.47
C LYS A 161 -48.08 -27.84 22.40
N SER A 162 -48.25 -27.67 23.71
CA SER A 162 -47.40 -28.24 24.77
C SER A 162 -47.20 -29.76 24.73
N ASP A 163 -48.09 -30.50 24.06
CA ASP A 163 -48.11 -31.96 24.04
C ASP A 163 -47.54 -32.58 22.75
N ASP A 164 -47.26 -31.78 21.71
CA ASP A 164 -46.74 -32.24 20.42
C ASP A 164 -45.20 -32.29 20.40
N SER A 165 -44.63 -33.24 21.14
CA SER A 165 -43.17 -33.46 21.17
C SER A 165 -42.57 -33.71 19.78
N ALA A 166 -43.34 -34.31 18.86
CA ALA A 166 -42.91 -34.54 17.48
C ALA A 166 -42.76 -33.24 16.68
N ALA A 167 -43.73 -32.31 16.79
CA ALA A 167 -43.67 -31.04 16.08
C ALA A 167 -42.50 -30.15 16.55
N VAL A 168 -42.20 -30.17 17.86
CA VAL A 168 -41.03 -29.48 18.42
C VAL A 168 -39.72 -30.09 17.90
N ALA A 169 -39.63 -31.42 17.77
CA ALA A 169 -38.48 -32.10 17.20
C ALA A 169 -38.26 -31.74 15.72
N ASP A 170 -39.33 -31.70 14.91
CA ASP A 170 -39.27 -31.32 13.50
C ASP A 170 -38.77 -29.88 13.32
N VAL A 171 -39.27 -28.95 14.14
CA VAL A 171 -38.81 -27.56 14.16
C VAL A 171 -37.33 -27.50 14.53
N ASN A 172 -36.90 -28.22 15.56
CA ASN A 172 -35.48 -28.27 15.94
C ASN A 172 -34.60 -28.77 14.78
N MET A 173 -34.95 -29.90 14.17
CA MET A 173 -34.21 -30.46 13.03
C MET A 173 -34.14 -29.49 11.83
N MET A 174 -35.23 -28.77 11.55
CA MET A 174 -35.26 -27.77 10.48
C MET A 174 -34.28 -26.62 10.75
N TYR A 175 -34.27 -26.05 11.95
CA TYR A 175 -33.35 -24.95 12.29
C TYR A 175 -31.90 -25.41 12.44
N ASP A 176 -31.67 -26.64 12.86
CA ASP A 176 -30.32 -27.21 12.91
C ASP A 176 -29.78 -27.34 11.47
N SER A 177 -30.60 -27.82 10.51
CA SER A 177 -30.25 -27.82 9.09
C SER A 177 -29.98 -26.42 8.52
N TYR A 178 -30.80 -25.42 8.89
CA TYR A 178 -30.54 -24.03 8.47
C TYR A 178 -29.26 -23.48 9.10
N SER A 179 -28.96 -23.81 10.34
CA SER A 179 -27.72 -23.40 11.01
C SER A 179 -26.51 -24.00 10.30
N ASP A 180 -26.56 -25.28 9.94
CA ASP A 180 -25.51 -25.94 9.17
C ASP A 180 -25.33 -25.29 7.79
N GLN A 181 -26.42 -24.94 7.10
CA GLN A 181 -26.35 -24.23 5.83
C GLN A 181 -25.72 -22.84 5.97
N LEU A 182 -26.10 -22.10 7.01
CA LEU A 182 -25.51 -20.78 7.31
C LEU A 182 -24.01 -20.92 7.58
N GLU A 183 -23.61 -21.85 8.44
CA GLU A 183 -22.19 -22.10 8.74
C GLU A 183 -21.40 -22.52 7.50
N ASN A 184 -21.98 -23.37 6.65
CA ASN A 184 -21.36 -23.77 5.39
C ASN A 184 -21.16 -22.58 4.42
N ILE A 185 -22.11 -21.63 4.36
CA ILE A 185 -21.97 -20.43 3.52
C ILE A 185 -20.80 -19.56 4.01
N PHE A 186 -20.76 -19.25 5.30
CA PHE A 186 -19.70 -18.42 5.86
C PHE A 186 -18.33 -19.12 5.81
N ARG A 187 -18.27 -20.44 6.02
CA ARG A 187 -17.04 -21.22 5.88
C ARG A 187 -16.49 -21.19 4.46
N LYS A 188 -17.33 -21.34 3.43
CA LYS A 188 -16.90 -21.24 2.02
C LYS A 188 -16.30 -19.88 1.67
N VAL A 189 -16.86 -18.81 2.26
CA VAL A 189 -16.31 -17.46 2.10
C VAL A 189 -14.93 -17.38 2.73
N ASP A 190 -14.75 -17.88 3.95
CA ASP A 190 -13.47 -17.87 4.65
C ASP A 190 -12.39 -18.72 3.95
N GLU A 191 -12.74 -19.91 3.46
CA GLU A 191 -11.82 -20.80 2.71
C GLU A 191 -11.30 -20.13 1.43
N LYS A 192 -12.17 -19.42 0.70
CA LYS A 192 -11.76 -18.65 -0.50
C LYS A 192 -10.75 -17.55 -0.15
N HIS A 193 -10.83 -16.99 1.06
CA HIS A 193 -9.93 -15.92 1.50
C HIS A 193 -8.60 -16.44 2.09
N GLN A 194 -8.52 -17.72 2.46
CA GLN A 194 -7.29 -18.36 2.92
C GLN A 194 -6.37 -18.79 1.77
N LYS A 195 -6.92 -19.20 0.62
CA LYS A 195 -6.14 -19.57 -0.56
C LYS A 195 -5.63 -18.33 -1.30
N ARG A 196 -4.55 -17.76 -0.79
CA ARG A 196 -3.85 -16.60 -1.36
C ARG A 196 -2.63 -17.08 -2.12
N GLU A 197 -2.87 -17.57 -3.33
CA GLU A 197 -1.81 -18.02 -4.22
C GLU A 197 -1.75 -17.09 -5.43
N VAL A 198 -0.54 -16.62 -5.74
CA VAL A 198 -0.29 -15.91 -6.98
C VAL A 198 -0.11 -16.97 -8.08
N PRO A 199 -0.88 -16.94 -9.17
CA PRO A 199 -0.70 -17.91 -10.25
C PRO A 199 0.71 -17.87 -10.84
N ASP A 200 1.33 -19.04 -11.05
CA ASP A 200 2.72 -19.20 -11.53
C ASP A 200 3.04 -18.49 -12.85
N TYR A 201 2.03 -18.23 -13.68
CA TYR A 201 2.18 -17.51 -14.95
C TYR A 201 2.29 -15.99 -14.78
N LEU A 202 1.95 -15.46 -13.60
CA LEU A 202 2.18 -14.07 -13.21
C LEU A 202 3.52 -13.87 -12.51
N CYS A 203 4.18 -14.96 -12.14
CA CYS A 203 5.47 -14.93 -11.47
C CYS A 203 6.65 -14.95 -12.46
N GLY A 204 7.70 -14.20 -12.13
CA GLY A 204 8.95 -14.20 -12.88
C GLY A 204 9.66 -15.56 -12.75
N LYS A 205 10.31 -16.02 -13.82
CA LYS A 205 11.01 -17.33 -13.82
C LYS A 205 12.35 -17.32 -13.07
N ILE A 206 12.78 -16.16 -12.57
CA ILE A 206 14.02 -15.98 -11.79
C ILE A 206 13.68 -15.67 -10.33
N SER A 207 12.92 -14.60 -10.09
CA SER A 207 12.47 -14.22 -8.74
C SER A 207 11.48 -15.19 -8.13
N PHE A 208 10.66 -15.86 -8.94
CA PHE A 208 9.47 -16.60 -8.50
C PHE A 208 8.39 -15.72 -7.84
N ASP A 209 8.57 -14.41 -7.89
CA ASP A 209 7.66 -13.40 -7.36
C ASP A 209 6.80 -12.81 -8.47
N LEU A 210 5.71 -12.14 -8.06
CA LEU A 210 4.86 -11.39 -8.99
C LEU A 210 5.70 -10.39 -9.79
N MET A 211 5.64 -10.50 -11.12
CA MET A 211 6.37 -9.60 -12.02
C MET A 211 5.90 -8.15 -11.85
N LYS A 212 6.84 -7.21 -11.75
CA LYS A 212 6.56 -5.77 -11.64
C LYS A 212 6.66 -5.06 -12.98
N ASP A 213 7.68 -5.42 -13.77
CA ASP A 213 7.87 -4.89 -15.13
C ASP A 213 8.11 -6.06 -16.10
N PRO A 214 7.04 -6.69 -16.61
CA PRO A 214 7.17 -7.89 -17.43
C PRO A 214 7.81 -7.57 -18.79
N VAL A 215 8.85 -8.32 -19.13
CA VAL A 215 9.54 -8.26 -20.43
C VAL A 215 9.57 -9.64 -21.06
N ILE A 216 9.34 -9.71 -22.37
CA ILE A 216 9.35 -10.96 -23.14
C ILE A 216 10.65 -11.07 -23.96
N THR A 217 11.24 -12.26 -23.95
CA THR A 217 12.41 -12.61 -24.78
C THR A 217 11.95 -13.11 -26.16
N PRO A 218 12.84 -13.15 -27.18
CA PRO A 218 12.54 -13.78 -28.47
C PRO A 218 12.11 -15.25 -28.36
N SER A 219 12.50 -15.94 -27.28
CA SER A 219 12.08 -17.30 -26.93
C SER A 219 10.60 -17.39 -26.53
N GLY A 220 9.91 -16.25 -26.37
CA GLY A 220 8.52 -16.18 -25.92
C GLY A 220 8.34 -16.24 -24.40
N ILE A 221 9.43 -16.15 -23.62
CA ILE A 221 9.38 -16.27 -22.16
C ILE A 221 9.34 -14.88 -21.53
N THR A 222 8.45 -14.70 -20.56
CA THR A 222 8.31 -13.44 -19.82
C THR A 222 9.04 -13.52 -18.48
N TYR A 223 9.82 -12.47 -18.17
CA TYR A 223 10.56 -12.27 -16.93
C TYR A 223 10.22 -10.91 -16.33
N ASP A 224 10.57 -10.69 -15.07
CA ASP A 224 10.69 -9.33 -14.55
C ASP A 224 11.97 -8.70 -15.14
N ARG A 225 11.85 -7.48 -15.66
CA ARG A 225 12.95 -6.70 -16.23
C ARG A 225 14.18 -6.69 -15.35
N LYS A 226 14.01 -6.41 -14.05
CA LYS A 226 15.13 -6.27 -13.14
C LYS A 226 15.96 -7.55 -13.07
N ASP A 227 15.29 -8.68 -12.93
CA ASP A 227 15.94 -9.97 -12.71
C ASP A 227 16.66 -10.46 -13.98
N ILE A 228 16.03 -10.29 -15.16
CA ILE A 228 16.65 -10.71 -16.42
C ILE A 228 17.82 -9.80 -16.79
N GLU A 229 17.72 -8.49 -16.54
CA GLU A 229 18.84 -7.56 -16.76
C GLU A 229 20.02 -7.90 -15.84
N GLU A 230 19.75 -8.22 -14.56
CA GLU A 230 20.78 -8.66 -13.61
C GLU A 230 21.43 -10.00 -14.02
N HIS A 231 20.64 -10.96 -14.50
CA HIS A 231 21.14 -12.22 -15.05
C HIS A 231 22.04 -12.00 -16.26
N LEU A 232 21.61 -11.20 -17.23
CA LEU A 232 22.40 -10.92 -18.43
C LEU A 232 23.73 -10.22 -18.11
N LEU A 233 23.75 -9.38 -17.07
CA LEU A 233 24.95 -8.67 -16.63
C LEU A 233 25.90 -9.56 -15.81
N ARG A 234 25.38 -10.43 -14.94
CA ARG A 234 26.20 -11.19 -13.97
C ARG A 234 26.51 -12.61 -14.39
N VAL A 235 25.58 -13.28 -15.06
CA VAL A 235 25.65 -14.71 -15.36
C VAL A 235 26.09 -14.92 -16.82
N GLY A 236 25.41 -14.28 -17.77
CA GLY A 236 25.78 -14.35 -19.17
C GLY A 236 24.66 -14.03 -20.16
N HIS A 237 25.04 -13.85 -21.42
CA HIS A 237 24.17 -13.41 -22.52
C HIS A 237 23.36 -14.56 -23.13
N PHE A 238 22.56 -15.23 -22.31
CA PHE A 238 21.69 -16.32 -22.74
C PHE A 238 20.39 -16.35 -21.93
N ASP A 239 19.33 -16.85 -22.54
CA ASP A 239 18.01 -17.04 -21.92
C ASP A 239 18.11 -18.08 -20.79
N PRO A 240 17.70 -17.76 -19.54
CA PRO A 240 17.82 -18.66 -18.40
C PRO A 240 17.13 -20.03 -18.59
N VAL A 241 16.06 -20.07 -19.38
CA VAL A 241 15.21 -21.25 -19.55
C VAL A 241 15.59 -21.99 -20.83
N THR A 242 15.59 -21.31 -21.98
CA THR A 242 15.86 -21.97 -23.27
C THR A 242 17.34 -22.09 -23.60
N ARG A 243 18.21 -21.35 -22.90
CA ARG A 243 19.67 -21.29 -23.15
C ARG A 243 20.05 -20.75 -24.52
N SER A 244 19.12 -20.18 -25.27
CA SER A 244 19.42 -19.45 -26.51
C SER A 244 20.19 -18.17 -26.22
N GLU A 245 21.02 -17.72 -27.16
CA GLU A 245 21.69 -16.42 -27.05
C GLU A 245 20.67 -15.30 -26.87
N LEU A 246 20.92 -14.44 -25.88
CA LEU A 246 20.02 -13.35 -25.52
C LEU A 246 20.85 -12.12 -25.15
N VAL A 247 20.52 -10.99 -25.76
CA VAL A 247 21.14 -9.70 -25.44
C VAL A 247 20.12 -8.71 -24.88
N PRO A 248 20.52 -7.76 -24.01
CA PRO A 248 19.59 -6.82 -23.38
C PRO A 248 18.72 -6.01 -24.36
N SER A 249 19.22 -5.73 -25.56
CA SER A 249 18.49 -5.00 -26.60
C SER A 249 17.31 -5.78 -27.19
N GLN A 250 17.26 -7.10 -27.00
CA GLN A 250 16.17 -7.96 -27.47
C GLN A 250 15.00 -8.05 -26.48
N LEU A 251 15.11 -7.45 -25.28
CA LEU A 251 14.06 -7.46 -24.28
C LEU A 251 12.93 -6.50 -24.69
N ILE A 252 11.75 -7.05 -24.96
CA ILE A 252 10.57 -6.27 -25.35
C ILE A 252 9.63 -6.16 -24.15
N SER A 253 9.16 -4.96 -23.83
CA SER A 253 8.15 -4.78 -22.77
C SER A 253 6.87 -5.52 -23.12
N ASN A 254 6.43 -6.44 -22.26
CA ASN A 254 5.21 -7.20 -22.46
C ASN A 254 4.00 -6.42 -21.91
N LEU A 255 3.49 -5.49 -22.71
CA LEU A 255 2.38 -4.61 -22.30
C LEU A 255 1.11 -5.40 -21.96
N SER A 256 0.80 -6.47 -22.69
CA SER A 256 -0.36 -7.31 -22.41
C SER A 256 -0.27 -7.97 -21.04
N MET A 257 0.89 -8.52 -20.67
CA MET A 257 1.09 -9.09 -19.33
C MET A 257 1.03 -8.03 -18.25
N LYS A 258 1.48 -6.81 -18.55
CA LYS A 258 1.37 -5.69 -17.61
C LYS A 258 -0.09 -5.36 -17.31
N ASP A 259 -0.95 -5.31 -18.32
CA ASP A 259 -2.39 -5.07 -18.13
C ASP A 259 -3.04 -6.21 -17.31
N VAL A 260 -2.65 -7.46 -17.57
CA VAL A 260 -3.11 -8.62 -16.79
C VAL A 260 -2.67 -8.53 -15.33
N LEU A 261 -1.42 -8.15 -15.07
CA LEU A 261 -0.90 -7.95 -13.71
C LEU A 261 -1.62 -6.81 -12.99
N GLU A 262 -1.88 -5.70 -13.68
CA GLU A 262 -2.62 -4.55 -13.12
C GLU A 262 -4.07 -4.94 -12.76
N ALA A 263 -4.75 -5.71 -13.62
CA ALA A 263 -6.07 -6.26 -13.33
C ALA A 263 -6.03 -7.23 -12.14
N PHE A 264 -5.07 -8.16 -12.12
CA PHE A 264 -4.91 -9.12 -11.03
C PHE A 264 -4.68 -8.42 -9.68
N ILE A 265 -3.82 -7.40 -9.65
CA ILE A 265 -3.54 -6.58 -8.47
C ILE A 265 -4.80 -5.83 -8.01
N THR A 266 -5.60 -5.32 -8.94
CA THR A 266 -6.83 -4.58 -8.63
C THR A 266 -7.87 -5.48 -7.96
N GLU A 267 -8.01 -6.72 -8.45
CA GLU A 267 -8.88 -7.74 -7.86
C GLU A 267 -8.30 -8.36 -6.57
N ASN A 268 -6.98 -8.36 -6.45
CA ASN A 268 -6.24 -8.97 -5.34
C ASN A 268 -5.31 -7.97 -4.65
N PRO A 269 -5.84 -6.94 -3.93
CA PRO A 269 -4.99 -5.92 -3.32
C PRO A 269 -4.08 -6.44 -2.20
N TRP A 270 -4.34 -7.66 -1.69
CA TRP A 270 -3.49 -8.35 -0.72
C TRP A 270 -2.09 -8.66 -1.28
N VAL A 271 -1.93 -8.70 -2.60
CA VAL A 271 -0.66 -9.01 -3.27
C VAL A 271 0.31 -7.84 -3.17
N GLU A 272 -0.14 -6.58 -3.25
CA GLU A 272 0.76 -5.41 -3.27
C GLU A 272 1.46 -5.10 -1.93
N GLY A 273 0.97 -5.69 -0.83
CA GLY A 273 1.50 -5.49 0.53
C GLY A 273 2.36 -6.63 1.04
N SER A 274 2.54 -7.67 0.25
CA SER A 274 3.27 -8.88 0.61
C SER A 274 4.65 -8.80 -0.03
N ASP A 275 5.70 -8.89 0.78
CA ASP A 275 7.03 -9.24 0.24
C ASP A 275 6.91 -10.73 -0.14
N TRP A 276 6.82 -10.98 -1.43
CA TRP A 276 7.17 -12.25 -2.05
C TRP A 276 8.63 -12.08 -2.44
#